data_AF-D1JAI6-F1
#
_entry.id   AF-D1JAI6-F1
#
_cell.length_a   1.000
_cell.length_b   1.000
_cell.length_c   1.000
_cell.angle_alpha   90.00
_cell.angle_beta   90.00
_cell.angle_gamma   90.00
#
_symmetry.space_group_name_H-M   'P 1'
#
loop_
_entity.id
_entity.type
_entity.pdbx_description
1 polymer ?
#
loop_
_entity_poly.entity_id
_entity_poly.type
_entity_poly.pdbx_seq_one_letter_code
_entity_poly.pdbx_strand_id
1 'polypeptide(L)'
;MGALAVPIAKRIQKVIAVEPSTAMIEGLIDNIRKEEDITIAIINERWEEVDIENLEKCDVVLASHSLYLIVNIEKSLKKMFELANKYVFIIIGTERQPIFFYKHWQAFKNEKYKPYPGFIQRYNKLYDLGIMADVTFVQNSCNYVYVDLKQATEQWLQRLNLPITKVNELQKYLKGMLLIFTPFLFPFLRSYLTR
;
A
#
# COMPACT_ATOMS: atom_id res chain seq x y z
N MET A 1 -9.23 -7.87 0.90
CA MET A 1 -8.85 -6.59 1.55
C MET A 1 -8.54 -6.83 3.02
N GLY A 2 -7.99 -5.85 3.75
CA GLY A 2 -7.68 -6.05 5.18
C GLY A 2 -6.40 -6.82 5.47
N ALA A 3 -5.38 -6.72 4.60
CA ALA A 3 -4.13 -7.51 4.71
C ALA A 3 -3.42 -7.40 6.06
N LEU A 4 -3.63 -6.30 6.79
CA LEU A 4 -3.13 -6.11 8.16
C LEU A 4 -4.24 -6.22 9.20
N ALA A 5 -5.40 -5.60 8.96
CA ALA A 5 -6.48 -5.54 9.92
C ALA A 5 -6.97 -6.94 10.35
N VAL A 6 -7.13 -7.87 9.41
CA VAL A 6 -7.61 -9.23 9.69
C VAL A 6 -6.60 -10.04 10.53
N PRO A 7 -5.32 -10.18 10.12
CA PRO A 7 -4.33 -10.88 10.95
C PRO A 7 -4.10 -10.24 12.32
N ILE A 8 -4.21 -8.92 12.44
CA ILE A 8 -4.08 -8.21 13.72
C ILE A 8 -5.28 -8.53 14.63
N ALA A 9 -6.51 -8.51 14.10
CA ALA A 9 -7.72 -8.79 14.87
C ALA A 9 -7.71 -10.19 15.51
N LYS A 10 -6.99 -11.16 14.92
CA LYS A 10 -6.81 -12.51 15.50
C LYS A 10 -5.93 -12.54 16.75
N ARG A 11 -5.25 -11.44 17.07
CA ARG A 11 -4.20 -11.39 18.11
C ARG A 11 -4.45 -10.34 19.18
N ILE A 12 -5.41 -9.43 18.97
CA ILE A 12 -5.67 -8.31 19.86
C ILE A 12 -7.16 -8.16 20.13
N GLN A 13 -7.51 -7.40 21.16
CA GLN A 13 -8.88 -7.27 21.63
C GLN A 13 -9.81 -6.49 20.69
N LYS A 14 -9.33 -5.41 20.06
CA LYS A 14 -10.18 -4.50 19.26
C LYS A 14 -9.37 -3.89 18.12
N VAL A 15 -9.94 -3.94 16.91
CA VAL A 15 -9.41 -3.26 15.71
C VAL A 15 -10.47 -2.31 15.18
N ILE A 16 -10.05 -1.10 14.86
CA ILE A 16 -10.86 -0.12 14.10
C ILE A 16 -10.16 0.09 12.75
N ALA A 17 -10.85 -0.21 11.66
CA ALA A 17 -10.39 0.03 10.30
C ALA A 17 -11.07 1.29 9.74
N VAL A 18 -10.26 2.27 9.33
CA VAL A 18 -10.73 3.47 8.61
C VAL A 18 -10.48 3.25 7.12
N GLU A 19 -11.53 3.22 6.31
CA GLU A 19 -11.42 2.99 4.87
C GLU A 19 -12.51 3.78 4.12
N PRO A 20 -12.17 4.73 3.23
CA PRO A 20 -13.18 5.49 2.49
C PRO A 20 -13.86 4.69 1.38
N SER A 21 -13.23 3.64 0.82
CA SER A 21 -13.78 2.91 -0.31
C SER A 21 -14.76 1.82 0.13
N THR A 22 -16.03 1.97 -0.28
CA THR A 22 -17.07 0.96 -0.05
C THR A 22 -16.70 -0.41 -0.64
N ALA A 23 -16.12 -0.44 -1.85
CA ALA A 23 -15.67 -1.69 -2.47
C ALA A 23 -14.54 -2.38 -1.67
N MET A 24 -13.63 -1.59 -1.08
CA MET A 24 -12.58 -2.14 -0.21
C MET A 24 -13.16 -2.69 1.10
N ILE A 25 -14.18 -2.02 1.65
CA ILE A 25 -14.92 -2.44 2.84
C ILE A 25 -15.67 -3.75 2.59
N GLU A 26 -16.38 -3.88 1.47
CA GLU A 26 -17.06 -5.13 1.11
C GLU A 26 -16.07 -6.30 1.08
N GLY A 27 -14.92 -6.11 0.42
CA GLY A 27 -13.85 -7.10 0.40
C GLY A 27 -13.15 -7.32 1.76
N LEU A 28 -13.30 -6.41 2.73
CA LEU A 28 -12.84 -6.59 4.11
C LEU A 28 -13.87 -7.41 4.90
N ILE A 29 -15.16 -7.09 4.77
CA ILE A 29 -16.28 -7.83 5.40
C ILE A 29 -16.27 -9.28 4.95
N ASP A 30 -16.10 -9.54 3.64
CA ASP A 30 -16.02 -10.90 3.11
C ASP A 30 -14.81 -11.68 3.65
N ASN A 31 -13.72 -10.99 3.97
CA ASN A 31 -12.56 -11.61 4.61
C ASN A 31 -12.77 -11.84 6.11
N ILE A 32 -13.46 -10.93 6.80
CA ILE A 32 -13.85 -11.10 8.21
C ILE A 32 -14.77 -12.33 8.35
N ARG A 33 -15.74 -12.51 7.45
CA ARG A 33 -16.67 -13.65 7.46
C ARG A 33 -16.02 -15.02 7.28
N LYS A 34 -14.78 -15.08 6.78
CA LYS A 34 -14.02 -16.33 6.60
C LYS A 34 -13.22 -16.73 7.82
N GLU A 35 -13.17 -15.87 8.83
CA GLU A 35 -12.38 -16.05 10.04
C GLU A 35 -13.32 -16.33 11.22
N GLU A 36 -12.87 -17.19 12.13
CA GLU A 36 -13.56 -17.45 13.39
C GLU A 36 -13.14 -16.40 14.43
N ASP A 37 -14.12 -15.90 15.20
CA ASP A 37 -13.92 -15.08 16.40
C ASP A 37 -13.08 -13.80 16.25
N ILE A 38 -13.17 -13.13 15.10
CA ILE A 38 -12.64 -11.76 14.97
C ILE A 38 -13.75 -10.73 14.82
N THR A 39 -13.53 -9.56 15.40
CA THR A 39 -14.40 -8.39 15.20
C THR A 39 -13.54 -7.19 14.85
N ILE A 40 -13.89 -6.51 13.75
CA ILE A 40 -13.26 -5.28 13.29
C ILE A 40 -14.36 -4.23 13.15
N ALA A 41 -14.25 -3.14 13.90
CA ALA A 41 -15.11 -1.99 13.70
C ALA A 41 -14.65 -1.24 12.43
N ILE A 42 -15.58 -0.81 11.60
CA ILE A 42 -15.27 -0.14 10.32
C ILE A 42 -15.82 1.28 10.37
N ILE A 43 -14.95 2.26 10.09
CA ILE A 43 -15.33 3.66 9.86
C ILE A 43 -15.18 3.92 8.36
N ASN A 44 -16.31 4.11 7.67
CA ASN A 44 -16.31 4.36 6.22
C ASN A 44 -16.13 5.85 5.91
N GLU A 45 -14.94 6.36 6.20
CA GLU A 45 -14.61 7.76 5.98
C GLU A 45 -13.17 7.91 5.49
N ARG A 46 -12.86 9.08 4.94
CA ARG A 46 -11.47 9.48 4.73
C ARG A 46 -10.85 9.79 6.10
N TRP A 47 -9.61 9.35 6.33
CA TRP A 47 -8.90 9.66 7.58
C TRP A 47 -8.88 11.16 7.93
N GLU A 48 -8.83 12.04 6.93
CA GLU A 48 -8.86 13.48 7.10
C GLU A 48 -10.16 13.96 7.78
N GLU A 49 -11.28 13.31 7.50
CA GLU A 49 -12.64 13.67 7.94
C GLU A 49 -13.07 13.00 9.24
N VAL A 50 -12.43 11.88 9.61
CA VAL A 50 -12.77 11.14 10.85
C VAL A 50 -12.73 12.06 12.08
N ASP A 51 -13.84 12.17 12.80
CA ASP A 51 -13.87 12.87 14.06
C ASP A 51 -13.26 12.01 15.18
N ILE A 52 -12.03 12.35 15.58
CA ILE A 52 -11.29 11.58 16.58
C ILE A 52 -11.70 11.92 18.02
N GLU A 53 -12.43 13.01 18.26
CA GLU A 53 -12.87 13.39 19.61
C GLU A 53 -13.94 12.42 20.13
N ASN A 54 -14.74 11.87 19.21
CA ASN A 54 -15.76 10.87 19.49
C ASN A 54 -15.23 9.43 19.48
N LEU A 55 -13.92 9.23 19.27
CA LEU A 55 -13.29 7.91 19.30
C LEU A 55 -12.59 7.64 20.62
N GLU A 56 -12.72 6.42 21.10
CA GLU A 56 -11.90 5.91 22.19
C GLU A 56 -10.42 5.93 21.79
N LYS A 57 -9.55 6.42 22.68
CA LYS A 57 -8.10 6.35 22.47
C LYS A 57 -7.67 4.90 22.28
N CYS A 58 -6.69 4.68 21.41
CA CYS A 58 -6.16 3.36 21.14
C CYS A 58 -4.70 3.26 21.56
N ASP A 59 -4.22 2.06 21.85
CA ASP A 59 -2.80 1.87 22.15
C ASP A 59 -1.92 2.19 20.94
N VAL A 60 -2.39 1.84 19.74
CA VAL A 60 -1.61 1.91 18.50
C VAL A 60 -2.45 2.47 17.35
N VAL A 61 -1.89 3.44 16.62
CA VAL A 61 -2.40 3.87 15.31
C VAL A 61 -1.43 3.40 14.23
N LEU A 62 -1.94 2.74 13.19
CA LEU A 62 -1.15 2.18 12.09
C LEU A 62 -1.64 2.74 10.75
N ALA A 63 -0.75 3.42 10.02
CA ALA A 63 -0.96 3.79 8.63
C ALA A 63 -0.03 2.97 7.74
N SER A 64 -0.59 2.11 6.88
CA SER A 64 0.17 1.30 5.94
C SER A 64 -0.17 1.66 4.52
N HIS A 65 0.77 2.30 3.81
CA HIS A 65 0.64 2.72 2.41
C HIS A 65 -0.61 3.60 2.14
N SER A 66 -1.11 4.33 3.14
CA SER A 66 -2.34 5.12 3.05
C SER A 66 -2.13 6.63 3.10
N LEU A 67 -0.94 7.12 3.45
CA LEU A 67 -0.67 8.56 3.64
C LEU A 67 -0.27 9.32 2.37
N TYR A 68 -0.27 8.66 1.19
CA TYR A 68 0.26 9.24 -0.04
C TYR A 68 -0.52 10.44 -0.57
N LEU A 69 -1.85 10.39 -0.46
CA LEU A 69 -2.79 11.34 -1.07
C LEU A 69 -3.43 12.31 -0.08
N ILE A 70 -2.93 12.36 1.15
CA ILE A 70 -3.43 13.27 2.17
C ILE A 70 -3.01 14.70 1.84
N VAL A 71 -3.99 15.60 1.79
CA VAL A 71 -3.78 17.01 1.44
C VAL A 71 -3.11 17.73 2.60
N ASN A 72 -3.64 17.59 3.82
CA ASN A 72 -3.07 18.17 5.02
C ASN A 72 -2.41 17.08 5.89
N ILE A 73 -1.21 16.67 5.47
CA ILE A 73 -0.47 15.61 6.17
C ILE A 73 -0.16 15.96 7.62
N GLU A 74 0.10 17.23 7.93
CA GLU A 74 0.41 17.68 9.28
C GLU A 74 -0.78 17.47 10.22
N LYS A 75 -1.98 17.91 9.82
CA LYS A 75 -3.21 17.67 10.58
C LYS A 75 -3.47 16.18 10.76
N SER A 76 -3.32 15.39 9.69
CA SER A 76 -3.52 13.95 9.77
C SER A 76 -2.54 13.25 10.71
N LEU A 77 -1.27 13.67 10.73
CA LEU A 77 -0.27 13.14 11.65
C LEU A 77 -0.62 13.52 13.09
N LYS A 78 -0.93 14.79 13.37
CA LYS A 78 -1.36 15.24 14.71
C LYS A 78 -2.54 14.42 15.24
N LYS A 79 -3.56 14.18 14.41
CA LYS A 79 -4.70 13.31 14.75
C LYS A 79 -4.26 11.89 15.15
N MET A 80 -3.27 11.31 14.45
CA MET A 80 -2.77 9.97 14.78
C MET A 80 -2.06 9.96 16.14
N PHE A 81 -1.22 10.96 16.42
CA PHE A 81 -0.53 11.09 17.70
C PHE A 81 -1.47 11.40 18.86
N GLU A 82 -2.51 12.19 18.61
CA GLU A 82 -3.52 12.48 19.62
C GLU A 82 -4.35 11.24 19.96
N LEU A 83 -4.68 10.39 18.98
CA LEU A 83 -5.49 9.19 19.18
C LEU A 83 -4.70 8.03 19.83
N ALA A 84 -3.38 7.96 19.59
CA ALA A 84 -2.51 6.90 20.07
C ALA A 84 -1.99 7.16 21.50
N ASN A 85 -2.17 6.19 22.41
CA ASN A 85 -1.63 6.24 23.77
C ASN A 85 -0.17 5.75 23.85
N LYS A 86 0.26 4.85 22.95
CA LYS A 86 1.60 4.24 23.01
C LYS A 86 2.41 4.46 21.73
N TYR A 87 1.91 4.01 20.58
CA TYR A 87 2.71 4.00 19.35
C TYR A 87 1.93 4.45 18.11
N VAL A 88 2.64 5.13 17.22
CA VAL A 88 2.20 5.39 15.85
C VAL A 88 3.16 4.67 14.90
N PHE A 89 2.62 3.78 14.07
CA PHE A 89 3.39 3.09 13.03
C PHE A 89 2.99 3.62 11.66
N ILE A 90 4.01 3.98 10.85
CA ILE A 90 3.84 4.41 9.47
C ILE A 90 4.67 3.50 8.57
N ILE A 91 4.00 2.72 7.73
CA ILE A 91 4.63 1.91 6.69
C ILE A 91 4.47 2.66 5.37
N ILE A 92 5.58 3.09 4.79
CA ILE A 92 5.57 3.84 3.54
C ILE A 92 6.75 3.46 2.64
N GLY A 93 6.51 3.48 1.34
CA GLY A 93 7.55 3.28 0.33
C GLY A 93 8.54 4.46 0.24
N THR A 94 9.76 4.17 -0.22
CA THR A 94 10.86 5.12 -0.39
C THR A 94 10.82 5.89 -1.71
N GLU A 95 9.63 5.98 -2.35
CA GLU A 95 9.39 6.59 -3.69
C GLU A 95 10.03 5.87 -4.88
N ARG A 96 10.95 4.93 -4.63
CA ARG A 96 11.62 4.18 -5.68
C ARG A 96 10.75 3.03 -6.16
N GLN A 97 10.50 3.01 -7.46
CA GLN A 97 9.89 1.85 -8.13
C GLN A 97 11.00 1.03 -8.80
N PRO A 98 10.78 -0.27 -9.04
CA PRO A 98 11.71 -1.07 -9.83
C PRO A 98 11.78 -0.57 -11.28
N ILE A 99 12.92 -0.77 -11.95
CA ILE A 99 13.17 -0.20 -13.28
C ILE A 99 12.10 -0.56 -14.32
N PHE A 100 11.56 -1.78 -14.26
CA PHE A 100 10.51 -2.20 -15.17
C PHE A 100 9.25 -1.34 -15.03
N PHE A 101 8.89 -0.86 -13.83
CA PHE A 101 7.73 0.00 -13.65
C PHE A 101 7.84 1.29 -14.46
N TYR A 102 9.00 1.94 -14.42
CA TYR A 102 9.24 3.14 -15.23
C TYR A 102 9.16 2.84 -16.73
N LYS A 103 9.64 1.67 -17.18
CA LYS A 103 9.50 1.23 -18.59
C LYS A 103 8.04 1.05 -19.00
N HIS A 104 7.23 0.41 -18.15
CA HIS A 104 5.80 0.21 -18.42
C HIS A 104 5.07 1.55 -18.45
N TRP A 105 5.36 2.43 -17.48
CA TRP A 105 4.79 3.77 -17.43
C TRP A 105 5.11 4.58 -18.68
N GLN A 106 6.38 4.65 -19.08
CA GLN A 106 6.78 5.35 -20.29
C GLN A 106 6.12 4.76 -21.54
N ALA A 107 6.03 3.43 -21.66
CA ALA A 107 5.46 2.77 -22.83
C ALA A 107 3.96 3.08 -23.03
N PHE A 108 3.19 3.20 -21.95
CA PHE A 108 1.73 3.36 -22.04
C PHE A 108 1.20 4.77 -21.75
N LYS A 109 1.96 5.58 -21.01
CA LYS A 109 1.59 6.97 -20.67
C LYS A 109 2.37 8.01 -21.46
N ASN A 110 3.47 7.60 -22.09
CA ASN A 110 4.38 8.49 -22.83
C ASN A 110 4.85 9.71 -22.01
N GLU A 111 5.00 9.54 -20.70
CA GLU A 111 5.42 10.58 -19.77
C GLU A 111 6.36 10.00 -18.71
N LYS A 112 7.10 10.87 -18.02
CA LYS A 112 7.92 10.47 -16.88
C LYS A 112 7.04 10.27 -15.64
N TYR A 113 7.13 9.10 -15.00
CA TYR A 113 6.43 8.84 -13.75
C TYR A 113 6.89 9.81 -12.65
N LYS A 114 5.91 10.43 -11.99
CA LYS A 114 6.12 11.28 -10.82
C LYS A 114 5.59 10.53 -9.59
N PRO A 115 6.47 10.06 -8.68
CA PRO A 115 6.03 9.36 -7.48
C PRO A 115 5.30 10.30 -6.52
N TYR A 116 4.38 9.73 -5.73
CA TYR A 116 3.80 10.43 -4.58
C TYR A 116 4.84 10.63 -3.48
N PRO A 117 4.66 11.63 -2.59
CA PRO A 117 5.58 11.87 -1.48
C PRO A 117 5.69 10.63 -0.59
N GLY A 118 6.90 10.07 -0.52
CA GLY A 118 7.23 8.87 0.22
C GLY A 118 8.03 9.17 1.47
N PHE A 119 8.88 8.23 1.86
CA PHE A 119 9.54 8.22 3.17
C PHE A 119 10.17 9.55 3.57
N ILE A 120 11.05 10.14 2.76
CA ILE A 120 11.81 11.34 3.15
C ILE A 120 10.88 12.51 3.43
N GLN A 121 9.89 12.73 2.58
CA GLN A 121 8.94 13.83 2.69
C GLN A 121 8.03 13.64 3.90
N ARG A 122 7.64 12.41 4.25
CA ARG A 122 6.88 12.14 5.47
C ARG A 122 7.73 12.28 6.73
N TYR A 123 8.98 11.82 6.69
CA TYR A 123 9.91 11.98 7.80
C TYR A 123 10.17 13.45 8.10
N ASN A 124 10.41 14.27 7.08
CA ASN A 124 10.58 15.71 7.27
C ASN A 124 9.36 16.36 7.92
N LYS A 125 8.13 15.91 7.59
CA LYS A 125 6.91 16.42 8.24
C LYS A 125 6.78 15.99 9.70
N LEU A 126 7.26 14.79 10.05
CA LEU A 126 7.37 14.38 11.45
C LEU A 126 8.41 15.23 12.19
N TYR A 127 9.56 15.47 11.56
CA TYR A 127 10.62 16.30 12.12
C TYR A 127 10.17 17.75 12.34
N ASP A 128 9.45 18.35 11.38
CA ASP A 128 8.84 19.68 11.52
C ASP A 128 7.89 19.76 12.73
N LEU A 129 7.27 18.65 13.12
CA LEU A 129 6.42 18.52 14.30
C LEU A 129 7.18 18.26 15.61
N GLY A 130 8.51 18.27 15.57
CA GLY A 130 9.37 17.96 16.72
C GLY A 130 9.48 16.45 17.01
N ILE A 131 9.07 15.59 16.08
CA ILE A 131 9.03 14.14 16.27
C ILE A 131 10.22 13.50 15.57
N MET A 132 11.17 13.01 16.37
CA MET A 132 12.28 12.18 15.90
C MET A 132 11.82 10.72 15.85
N ALA A 133 11.24 10.31 14.72
CA ALA A 133 10.74 8.95 14.56
C ALA A 133 11.89 7.94 14.41
N ASP A 134 11.73 6.76 15.02
CA ASP A 134 12.57 5.59 14.75
C ASP A 134 12.29 5.08 13.33
N VAL A 135 13.36 4.78 12.59
CA VAL A 135 13.27 4.35 11.19
C VAL A 135 13.94 3.00 11.02
N THR A 136 13.18 2.04 10.51
CA THR A 136 13.71 0.74 10.06
C THR A 136 13.43 0.56 8.58
N PHE A 137 14.48 0.31 7.80
CA PHE A 137 14.34 -0.02 6.39
C PHE A 137 14.13 -1.52 6.21
N VAL A 138 12.98 -1.89 5.64
CA VAL A 138 12.69 -3.27 5.27
C VAL A 138 12.87 -3.42 3.77
N GLN A 139 13.86 -4.23 3.36
CA GLN A 139 14.07 -4.55 1.96
C GLN A 139 13.07 -5.63 1.53
N ASN A 140 12.31 -5.35 0.47
CA ASN A 140 11.37 -6.32 -0.09
C ASN A 140 11.74 -6.60 -1.55
N SER A 141 11.63 -7.85 -2.01
CA SER A 141 11.89 -8.18 -3.41
C SER A 141 10.74 -7.64 -4.28
N CYS A 142 11.03 -6.70 -5.18
CA CYS A 142 10.04 -6.16 -6.11
C CYS A 142 9.76 -7.10 -7.32
N ASN A 143 9.82 -8.42 -7.10
CA ASN A 143 9.48 -9.38 -8.15
C ASN A 143 7.97 -9.58 -8.13
N TYR A 144 7.30 -9.19 -9.21
CA TYR A 144 5.91 -9.54 -9.40
C TYR A 144 5.82 -10.93 -10.00
N VAL A 145 5.16 -11.83 -9.28
CA VAL A 145 4.85 -13.18 -9.74
C VAL A 145 3.37 -13.20 -10.10
N TYR A 146 3.07 -13.79 -11.25
CA TYR A 146 1.71 -13.92 -11.76
C TYR A 146 1.44 -15.38 -12.06
N VAL A 147 0.19 -15.81 -11.82
CA VAL A 147 -0.29 -17.14 -12.19
C VAL A 147 -0.28 -17.31 -13.71
N ASP A 148 -0.71 -16.29 -14.43
CA ASP A 148 -0.77 -16.28 -15.88
C ASP A 148 -0.67 -14.84 -16.44
N LEU A 149 -0.66 -14.74 -17.78
CA LEU A 149 -0.64 -13.47 -18.49
C LEU A 149 -1.90 -12.63 -18.25
N LYS A 150 -3.05 -13.29 -18.00
CA LYS A 150 -4.33 -12.60 -17.76
C LYS A 150 -4.25 -11.81 -16.46
N GLN A 151 -3.82 -12.45 -15.38
CA GLN A 151 -3.61 -11.82 -14.08
C GLN A 151 -2.58 -10.69 -14.17
N ALA A 152 -1.47 -10.90 -14.88
CA ALA A 152 -0.48 -9.84 -15.10
C ALA A 152 -1.11 -8.62 -15.80
N THR A 153 -1.93 -8.87 -16.82
CA THR A 153 -2.62 -7.81 -17.58
C THR A 153 -3.61 -7.06 -16.71
N GLU A 154 -4.46 -7.75 -15.96
CA GLU A 154 -5.43 -7.15 -15.05
C GLU A 154 -4.75 -6.24 -14.02
N GLN A 155 -3.67 -6.72 -13.40
CA GLN A 155 -2.90 -5.91 -12.44
C GLN A 155 -2.30 -4.67 -13.09
N TRP A 156 -1.67 -4.79 -14.28
CA TRP A 156 -1.04 -3.64 -14.94
C TRP A 156 -2.03 -2.66 -15.55
N LEU A 157 -3.23 -3.11 -15.98
CA LEU A 157 -4.32 -2.20 -16.37
C LEU A 157 -4.70 -1.29 -15.21
N GLN A 158 -4.91 -1.87 -14.02
CA GLN A 158 -5.25 -1.11 -12.82
C GLN A 158 -4.10 -0.21 -12.40
N ARG A 159 -2.88 -0.75 -12.33
CA ARG A 159 -1.70 -0.05 -11.82
C ARG A 159 -1.26 1.12 -12.70
N LEU A 160 -1.50 1.01 -14.01
CA LEU A 160 -1.30 2.10 -14.97
C LEU A 160 -2.57 2.90 -15.20
N ASN A 161 -3.71 2.57 -14.59
CA ASN A 161 -4.99 3.20 -14.86
C ASN A 161 -5.26 3.31 -16.38
N LEU A 162 -5.28 2.16 -17.07
CA LEU A 162 -5.51 2.06 -18.51
C LEU A 162 -6.94 1.60 -18.80
N PRO A 163 -7.56 2.10 -19.89
CA PRO A 163 -8.87 1.63 -20.30
C PRO A 163 -8.80 0.19 -20.81
N ILE A 164 -9.92 -0.53 -20.75
CA ILE A 164 -10.04 -1.91 -21.22
C ILE A 164 -9.66 -2.09 -22.69
N THR A 165 -9.77 -1.04 -23.50
CA THR A 165 -9.35 -1.02 -24.91
C THR A 165 -7.85 -1.29 -25.10
N LYS A 166 -7.03 -1.13 -24.06
CA LYS A 166 -5.58 -1.39 -24.09
C LYS A 166 -5.19 -2.83 -23.71
N VAL A 167 -6.14 -3.71 -23.39
CA VAL A 167 -5.87 -5.11 -22.98
C VAL A 167 -4.93 -5.83 -23.96
N ASN A 168 -5.27 -5.85 -25.26
CA ASN A 168 -4.53 -6.62 -26.26
C ASN A 168 -3.10 -6.09 -26.45
N GLU A 169 -2.95 -4.76 -26.45
CA GLU A 169 -1.64 -4.10 -26.56
C GLU A 169 -0.77 -4.40 -25.34
N LEU A 170 -1.35 -4.30 -24.14
CA LEU A 170 -0.66 -4.60 -22.88
C LEU A 170 -0.27 -6.08 -22.78
N GLN A 171 -1.15 -7.00 -23.16
CA GLN A 171 -0.83 -8.44 -23.20
C GLN A 171 0.35 -8.73 -24.11
N LYS A 172 0.37 -8.16 -25.31
CA LYS A 172 1.47 -8.33 -26.26
C LYS A 172 2.78 -7.79 -25.69
N TYR A 173 2.74 -6.61 -25.07
CA TYR A 173 3.90 -5.99 -24.42
C TYR A 173 4.44 -6.83 -23.25
N LEU A 174 3.57 -7.26 -22.33
CA LEU A 174 3.95 -8.06 -21.17
C LEU A 174 4.52 -9.43 -21.56
N LYS A 175 3.95 -10.08 -22.58
CA LYS A 175 4.44 -11.38 -23.07
C LYS A 175 5.92 -11.34 -23.52
N GLY A 176 6.40 -10.20 -24.00
CA GLY A 176 7.80 -10.02 -24.39
C GLY A 176 8.78 -9.79 -23.22
N MET A 177 8.27 -9.60 -22.00
CA MET A 177 9.08 -9.27 -20.82
C MET A 177 8.94 -10.25 -19.66
N LEU A 178 7.80 -10.95 -19.57
CA LEU A 178 7.57 -11.94 -18.52
C LEU A 178 8.48 -13.15 -18.75
N LEU A 179 9.14 -13.59 -17.67
CA LEU A 179 9.94 -14.79 -17.64
C LEU A 179 9.13 -15.93 -17.02
N ILE A 180 9.31 -17.14 -17.54
CA ILE A 180 8.72 -18.34 -16.91
C ILE A 180 9.51 -18.63 -15.64
N PHE A 181 8.80 -18.68 -14.51
CA PHE A 181 9.41 -19.02 -13.24
C PHE A 181 9.84 -20.49 -13.26
N THR A 182 11.14 -20.74 -13.13
CA THR A 182 11.72 -22.07 -12.92
C THR A 182 12.44 -22.08 -11.57
N PRO A 183 12.08 -22.97 -10.62
CA PRO A 183 12.59 -22.92 -9.24
C PRO A 183 14.12 -22.95 -9.11
N PHE A 184 14.82 -23.49 -10.10
CA PHE A 184 16.28 -23.67 -10.09
C PHE A 184 17.10 -22.41 -10.44
N LEU A 185 16.50 -21.36 -11.02
CA LEU A 185 17.24 -20.18 -11.53
C LEU A 185 17.24 -18.97 -10.59
N PHE A 186 16.54 -19.04 -9.45
CA PHE A 186 16.28 -17.86 -8.61
C PHE A 186 17.50 -17.26 -7.89
N PRO A 187 18.53 -18.02 -7.46
CA PRO A 187 19.73 -17.41 -6.85
C PRO A 187 20.54 -16.55 -7.82
N PHE A 188 20.45 -16.79 -9.13
CA PHE A 188 21.29 -16.15 -10.15
C PHE A 188 20.71 -14.83 -10.71
N LEU A 189 19.43 -14.54 -10.47
CA LEU A 189 18.77 -13.31 -10.97
C LEU A 189 18.94 -12.10 -10.03
N ARG A 190 19.49 -12.29 -8.82
CA ARG A 190 19.72 -11.19 -7.86
C ARG A 190 20.75 -10.16 -8.35
N SER A 191 21.69 -10.55 -9.22
CA SER A 191 22.80 -9.70 -9.68
C SER A 191 22.46 -8.79 -10.86
N TYR A 192 21.33 -8.99 -11.54
CA TYR A 192 21.00 -8.28 -12.79
C TYR A 192 19.94 -7.18 -12.62
N LEU A 193 19.37 -7.00 -11.43
CA LEU A 193 18.26 -6.07 -11.18
C LEU A 193 18.60 -4.93 -10.20
N THR A 194 19.87 -4.83 -9.80
CA THR A 194 20.38 -3.83 -8.83
C THR A 194 21.33 -2.80 -9.46
N ARG A 195 21.30 -2.61 -10.79
CA ARG A 195 21.98 -1.49 -11.46
C ARG A 195 20.98 -0.65 -12.25
#